data_AF-A0A0D0E214-F1
#
_entry.id   AF-A0A0D0E214-F1
#
_cell.length_a   1.000
_cell.length_b   1.000
_cell.length_c   1.000
_cell.angle_alpha   90.00
_cell.angle_beta   90.00
_cell.angle_gamma   90.00
#
_symmetry.space_group_name_H-M   'P 1'
#
loop_
_entity.id
_entity.type
_entity.pdbx_description
1 polymer ?
#
loop_
_entity_poly.entity_id
_entity_poly.type
_entity_poly.pdbx_seq_one_letter_code
_entity_poly.pdbx_strand_id
1 'polypeptide(L)'
;MIFFSRKPKTSALPPGWPSPYHNKCSQRDCFFSNLPQTVKGVYHCRGVPGGFFCEGTYKVSSSRAQETERYLKEVAMARRAAEEEQRKRTISEMRRSDMNARRRGRDTPGYASTDDRTRRGYGQAPRHSHAHTAKPNDGGPQVASQRRPSVAGNRPTSSQIETEFIQDQIMMHLYPERRIQPRWI
;
A
#
# COMPACT_ATOMS: atom_id res chain seq x y z
N MET A 1 0.89 -46.20 31.61
CA MET A 1 0.34 -44.88 32.01
C MET A 1 -0.37 -44.28 30.81
N ILE A 2 -1.70 -44.18 30.85
CA ILE A 2 -2.50 -43.67 29.73
C ILE A 2 -2.53 -42.14 29.85
N PHE A 3 -1.79 -41.45 28.98
CA PHE A 3 -1.87 -39.99 28.85
C PHE A 3 -3.17 -39.65 28.13
N PHE A 4 -4.19 -39.28 28.89
CA PHE A 4 -5.37 -38.63 28.33
C PHE A 4 -4.95 -37.25 27.82
N SER A 5 -4.57 -37.18 26.54
CA SER A 5 -4.47 -35.93 25.77
C SER A 5 -5.85 -35.32 25.67
N ARG A 6 -6.31 -34.72 26.78
CA ARG A 6 -7.51 -33.88 26.80
C ARG A 6 -7.20 -32.74 25.84
N LYS A 7 -7.77 -32.81 24.63
CA LYS A 7 -7.78 -31.69 23.69
C LYS A 7 -8.06 -30.43 24.49
N PRO A 8 -7.22 -29.40 24.45
CA PRO A 8 -7.45 -28.18 25.21
C PRO A 8 -8.86 -27.72 24.86
N LYS A 9 -9.75 -27.68 25.87
CA LYS A 9 -11.10 -27.18 25.70
C LYS A 9 -10.92 -25.78 25.14
N THR A 10 -11.22 -25.60 23.85
CA THR A 10 -11.34 -24.30 23.22
C THR A 10 -12.19 -23.49 24.19
N SER A 11 -11.58 -22.47 24.78
CA SER A 11 -12.22 -21.71 25.85
C SER A 11 -13.61 -21.34 25.36
N ALA A 12 -14.64 -21.71 26.11
CA ALA A 12 -16.05 -21.44 25.81
C ALA A 12 -16.34 -19.93 25.92
N LEU A 13 -15.57 -19.15 25.17
CA LEU A 13 -15.82 -17.77 24.88
C LEU A 13 -17.03 -17.75 23.94
N PRO A 14 -18.01 -16.91 24.19
CA PRO A 14 -19.16 -16.85 23.32
C PRO A 14 -18.80 -16.45 21.88
N PRO A 15 -19.71 -16.67 20.92
CA PRO A 15 -19.51 -16.29 19.52
C PRO A 15 -19.24 -14.78 19.39
N GLY A 16 -18.31 -14.39 18.51
CA GLY A 16 -17.98 -12.98 18.26
C GLY A 16 -16.87 -12.39 19.14
N TRP A 17 -16.19 -13.19 19.96
CA TRP A 17 -15.01 -12.74 20.69
C TRP A 17 -13.88 -12.33 19.72
N PRO A 18 -13.18 -11.19 19.93
CA PRO A 18 -12.18 -10.71 18.98
C PRO A 18 -10.99 -11.64 18.80
N SER A 19 -10.62 -12.36 19.86
CA SER A 19 -9.59 -13.41 19.78
C SER A 19 -9.78 -14.43 20.91
N PRO A 20 -9.29 -15.67 20.74
CA PRO A 20 -9.38 -16.71 21.77
C PRO A 20 -8.55 -16.39 23.03
N TYR A 21 -7.66 -15.40 22.96
CA TYR A 21 -6.78 -14.97 24.04
C TYR A 21 -7.36 -13.83 24.90
N HIS A 22 -8.47 -13.23 24.48
CA HIS A 22 -9.19 -12.28 25.33
C HIS A 22 -9.73 -12.99 26.58
N ASN A 23 -9.84 -12.24 27.68
CA ASN A 23 -10.22 -12.79 28.98
C ASN A 23 -11.66 -12.37 29.35
N LYS A 24 -12.47 -13.35 29.77
CA LYS A 24 -13.82 -13.09 30.27
C LYS A 24 -13.74 -12.60 31.72
N CYS A 25 -14.54 -11.58 32.03
CA CYS A 25 -14.76 -11.13 33.40
C CYS A 25 -15.40 -12.23 34.27
N SER A 26 -15.19 -12.17 35.59
CA SER A 26 -15.88 -13.02 36.58
C SER A 26 -17.37 -12.72 36.68
N GLN A 27 -17.80 -11.50 36.37
CA GLN A 27 -19.21 -11.12 36.36
C GLN A 27 -19.93 -11.77 35.18
N ARG A 28 -21.06 -12.42 35.45
CA ARG A 28 -21.78 -13.23 34.45
C ARG A 28 -22.32 -12.38 33.30
N ASP A 29 -22.82 -11.19 33.61
CA ASP A 29 -23.46 -10.26 32.68
C ASP A 29 -22.47 -9.30 32.01
N CYS A 30 -21.18 -9.41 32.33
CA CYS A 30 -20.15 -8.63 31.67
C CYS A 30 -19.67 -9.35 30.40
N PHE A 31 -20.09 -8.82 29.24
CA PHE A 31 -19.70 -9.31 27.92
C PHE A 31 -18.45 -8.61 27.36
N PHE A 32 -17.76 -7.81 28.17
CA PHE A 32 -16.59 -7.09 27.73
C PHE A 32 -15.39 -8.03 27.53
N SER A 33 -14.78 -7.95 26.35
CA SER A 33 -13.58 -8.70 25.99
C SER A 33 -12.33 -8.01 26.55
N ASN A 34 -11.87 -8.44 27.73
CA ASN A 34 -10.64 -7.88 28.31
C ASN A 34 -9.42 -8.30 27.49
N LEU A 35 -8.46 -7.37 27.36
CA LEU A 35 -7.26 -7.57 26.57
C LEU A 35 -6.45 -8.78 27.07
N PRO A 36 -5.80 -9.52 26.15
CA PRO A 36 -4.87 -10.58 26.52
C PRO A 36 -3.77 -10.07 27.45
N GLN A 37 -3.36 -10.90 28.42
CA GLN A 37 -2.29 -10.58 29.38
C GLN A 37 -1.19 -11.62 29.26
N THR A 38 0.06 -11.18 29.21
CA THR A 38 1.26 -12.04 29.15
C THR A 38 1.79 -12.44 30.51
N VAL A 39 1.19 -11.93 31.59
CA VAL A 39 1.60 -12.21 32.97
C VAL A 39 0.45 -12.92 33.71
N LYS A 40 0.81 -13.91 34.53
CA LYS A 40 -0.13 -14.59 35.42
C LYS A 40 -0.58 -13.62 36.51
N GLY A 41 -1.87 -13.56 36.77
CA GLY A 41 -2.39 -12.70 37.83
C GLY A 41 -3.91 -12.59 37.87
N VAL A 42 -4.38 -11.73 38.75
CA VAL A 42 -5.78 -11.28 38.82
C VAL A 42 -5.80 -9.82 38.38
N TYR A 43 -6.66 -9.52 37.41
CA TYR A 43 -6.75 -8.19 36.80
C TYR A 43 -8.17 -7.65 36.91
N HIS A 44 -8.29 -6.32 36.99
CA HIS A 44 -9.59 -5.65 36.97
C HIS A 44 -10.18 -5.64 35.55
N CYS A 45 -11.48 -5.91 35.46
CA CYS A 45 -12.21 -5.77 34.22
C CYS A 45 -12.26 -4.30 33.81
N ARG A 46 -12.03 -4.02 32.53
CA ARG A 46 -12.15 -2.66 31.97
C ARG A 46 -13.49 -2.41 31.28
N GLY A 47 -14.43 -3.34 31.43
CA GLY A 47 -15.74 -3.25 30.80
C GLY A 47 -16.60 -2.17 31.42
N VAL A 48 -17.45 -1.56 30.60
CA VAL A 48 -18.40 -0.53 31.03
C VAL A 48 -19.82 -0.92 30.59
N PRO A 49 -20.38 -2.04 31.10
CA PRO A 49 -21.73 -2.46 30.73
C PRO A 49 -22.74 -1.40 31.19
N GLY A 50 -23.53 -0.86 30.25
CA GLY A 50 -24.58 0.12 30.57
C GLY A 50 -24.07 1.50 31.04
N GLY A 51 -22.81 1.85 30.78
CA GLY A 51 -22.23 3.15 31.14
C GLY A 51 -21.55 3.22 32.51
N PHE A 52 -21.57 2.14 33.30
CA PHE A 52 -20.88 2.05 34.60
C PHE A 52 -19.70 1.08 34.54
N PHE A 53 -18.62 1.39 35.26
CA PHE A 53 -17.44 0.54 35.34
C PHE A 53 -17.78 -0.84 35.94
N CYS A 54 -17.31 -1.90 35.28
CA CYS A 54 -17.44 -3.25 35.80
C CYS A 54 -16.39 -3.50 36.88
N GLU A 55 -16.82 -3.65 38.14
CA GLU A 55 -15.96 -3.96 39.28
C GLU A 55 -15.47 -5.43 39.31
N GLY A 56 -15.85 -6.21 38.30
CA GLY A 56 -15.41 -7.59 38.17
C GLY A 56 -13.90 -7.72 37.94
N THR A 57 -13.40 -8.93 38.16
CA THR A 57 -11.99 -9.26 37.90
C THR A 57 -11.91 -10.45 36.95
N TYR A 58 -10.74 -10.71 36.39
CA TYR A 58 -10.47 -11.94 35.64
C TYR A 58 -9.12 -12.51 36.03
N LYS A 59 -9.02 -13.83 35.99
CA LYS A 59 -7.82 -14.58 36.38
C LYS A 59 -7.12 -15.10 35.14
N VAL A 60 -5.82 -14.87 35.06
CA VAL A 60 -4.96 -15.34 33.97
C VAL A 60 -4.01 -16.39 34.54
N SER A 61 -4.11 -17.63 34.05
CA SER A 61 -3.22 -18.72 34.44
C SER A 61 -1.85 -18.56 33.79
N SER A 62 -0.83 -19.23 34.36
CA SER A 62 0.52 -19.25 33.76
C SER A 62 0.53 -19.80 32.34
N SER A 63 -0.26 -20.85 32.09
CA SER A 63 -0.37 -21.43 30.74
C SER A 63 -0.99 -20.46 29.74
N ARG A 64 -2.08 -19.77 30.12
CA ARG A 64 -2.76 -18.81 29.25
C ARG A 64 -1.91 -17.56 28.99
N ALA A 65 -1.13 -17.13 29.99
CA ALA A 65 -0.15 -16.06 29.85
C ALA A 65 0.94 -16.41 28.82
N GLN A 66 1.52 -17.62 28.90
CA GLN A 66 2.52 -18.09 27.94
C GLN A 66 1.96 -18.27 26.53
N GLU A 67 0.74 -18.82 26.40
CA GLU A 67 0.08 -18.94 25.09
C GLU A 67 -0.19 -17.57 24.47
N THR A 68 -0.62 -16.60 25.28
CA THR A 68 -0.83 -15.22 24.84
C THR A 68 0.49 -14.59 24.37
N GLU A 69 1.58 -14.80 25.11
CA GLU A 69 2.91 -14.31 24.74
C GLU A 69 3.36 -14.90 23.39
N ARG A 70 3.21 -16.21 23.20
CA ARG A 70 3.52 -16.88 21.92
C ARG A 70 2.71 -16.30 20.78
N TYR A 71 1.40 -16.17 20.97
CA TYR A 71 0.52 -15.59 19.96
C TYR A 71 0.91 -14.15 19.58
N LEU A 72 1.16 -13.29 20.57
CA LEU A 72 1.59 -11.91 20.31
C LEU A 72 2.93 -11.86 19.57
N LYS A 73 3.85 -12.76 19.89
CA LYS A 73 5.14 -12.88 19.19
C LYS A 73 4.94 -13.31 17.73
N GLU A 74 4.09 -14.30 17.47
CA GLU A 74 3.75 -14.75 16.12
C GLU A 74 3.11 -13.63 15.29
N VAL A 75 2.12 -12.94 15.83
CA VAL A 75 1.46 -11.81 15.16
C VAL A 75 2.46 -10.68 14.88
N ALA A 76 3.35 -10.37 15.83
CA ALA A 76 4.37 -9.34 15.62
C ALA A 76 5.37 -9.73 14.51
N MET A 77 5.79 -11.00 14.46
CA MET A 77 6.65 -11.50 13.39
C MET A 77 5.95 -11.47 12.03
N ALA A 78 4.70 -11.92 11.97
CA ALA A 78 3.89 -11.89 10.75
C ALA A 78 3.72 -10.44 10.24
N ARG A 79 3.46 -9.48 11.14
CA ARG A 79 3.34 -8.07 10.76
C ARG A 79 4.63 -7.52 10.18
N ARG A 80 5.79 -7.81 10.80
CA ARG A 80 7.10 -7.38 10.28
C ARG A 80 7.41 -8.01 8.92
N ALA A 81 7.10 -9.30 8.75
CA ALA A 81 7.30 -9.98 7.47
C ALA A 81 6.43 -9.38 6.35
N ALA A 82 5.17 -9.08 6.64
CA ALA A 82 4.26 -8.44 5.69
C ALA A 82 4.75 -7.03 5.29
N GLU A 83 5.22 -6.25 6.26
CA GLU A 83 5.79 -4.92 6.00
C GLU A 83 7.07 -4.99 5.16
N GLU A 84 7.96 -5.94 5.44
CA GLU A 84 9.17 -6.16 4.64
C GLU A 84 8.83 -6.59 3.21
N GLU A 85 7.83 -7.45 3.04
CA GLU A 85 7.35 -7.84 1.71
C GLU A 85 6.76 -6.66 0.94
N GLN A 86 5.94 -5.83 1.60
CA GLN A 86 5.39 -4.62 1.01
C GLN A 86 6.50 -3.64 0.60
N ARG A 87 7.53 -3.50 1.43
CA ARG A 87 8.72 -2.69 1.11
C ARG A 87 9.45 -3.24 -0.11
N LYS A 88 9.65 -4.56 -0.20
CA LYS A 88 10.27 -5.21 -1.37
C LYS A 88 9.46 -4.98 -2.65
N ARG A 89 8.13 -5.12 -2.57
CA ARG A 89 7.22 -4.86 -3.69
C ARG A 89 7.36 -3.42 -4.20
N THR A 90 7.30 -2.44 -3.29
CA THR A 90 7.44 -1.01 -3.62
C THR A 90 8.79 -0.70 -4.29
N ILE A 91 9.90 -1.23 -3.74
CA ILE A 91 11.23 -1.05 -4.33
C ILE A 91 11.32 -1.68 -5.72
N SER A 92 10.75 -2.88 -5.89
CA SER A 92 10.75 -3.57 -7.18
C SER A 92 9.93 -2.85 -8.25
N GLU A 93 8.83 -2.22 -7.85
CA GLU A 93 7.95 -1.43 -8.72
C GLU A 93 8.63 -0.13 -9.18
N MET A 94 9.31 0.57 -8.28
CA MET A 94 10.14 1.73 -8.62
C MET A 94 11.25 1.36 -9.62
N ARG A 95 11.94 0.23 -9.42
CA ARG A 95 13.00 -0.23 -10.34
C ARG A 95 12.47 -0.62 -11.72
N ARG A 96 11.29 -1.25 -11.81
CA ARG A 96 10.63 -1.54 -13.10
C ARG A 96 10.26 -0.26 -13.84
N SER A 97 9.77 0.74 -13.10
CA SER A 97 9.39 2.04 -13.68
C SER A 97 10.60 2.76 -14.31
N ASP A 98 11.76 2.75 -13.66
CA ASP A 98 13.00 3.34 -14.22
C ASP A 98 13.44 2.65 -15.52
N MET A 99 13.42 1.30 -15.55
CA MET A 99 13.76 0.55 -16.77
C MET A 99 12.80 0.82 -17.93
N ASN A 100 11.50 0.94 -17.63
CA ASN A 100 10.50 1.29 -18.64
C ASN A 100 10.66 2.74 -19.14
N ALA A 101 11.08 3.68 -18.29
CA ALA A 101 11.35 5.07 -18.69
C ALA A 101 12.54 5.17 -19.65
N ARG A 102 13.64 4.46 -19.37
CA ARG A 102 14.82 4.41 -20.26
C ARG A 102 14.49 3.85 -21.64
N ARG A 103 13.56 2.90 -21.74
CA ARG A 103 13.15 2.30 -23.02
C ARG A 103 12.37 3.29 -23.89
N ARG A 104 11.46 4.06 -23.30
CA ARG A 104 10.68 5.09 -24.04
C ARG A 104 11.51 6.30 -24.46
N GLY A 105 12.58 6.64 -23.71
CA GLY A 105 13.50 7.71 -24.08
C GLY A 105 14.33 7.42 -25.34
N ARG A 106 14.48 6.15 -25.73
CA ARG A 106 15.26 5.75 -26.92
C ARG A 106 14.43 5.75 -28.20
N ASP A 107 13.11 5.62 -28.10
CA ASP A 107 12.18 5.58 -29.23
C ASP A 107 11.39 6.88 -29.40
N THR A 108 11.79 7.96 -28.73
CA THR A 108 11.29 9.30 -29.06
C THR A 108 12.14 9.81 -30.22
N PRO A 109 11.67 9.79 -31.49
CA PRO A 109 12.39 10.45 -32.57
C PRO A 109 12.50 11.93 -32.19
N GLY A 110 13.74 12.38 -31.99
CA GLY A 110 14.05 13.76 -31.68
C GLY A 110 13.49 14.67 -32.76
N TYR A 111 12.33 15.25 -32.50
CA TYR A 111 11.84 16.38 -33.26
C TYR A 111 12.74 17.57 -32.91
N ALA A 112 13.79 17.71 -33.72
CA ALA A 112 14.46 18.94 -34.10
C ALA A 112 14.24 20.13 -33.15
N SER A 113 15.18 20.32 -32.22
CA SER A 113 15.54 21.67 -31.76
C SER A 113 16.44 22.29 -32.84
N THR A 114 15.83 22.69 -33.95
CA THR A 114 16.43 23.61 -34.93
C THR A 114 16.11 25.03 -34.49
N ASP A 115 17.04 25.64 -33.77
CA ASP A 115 17.49 27.04 -33.91
C ASP A 115 18.19 27.45 -32.62
N ASP A 116 19.52 27.49 -32.64
CA ASP A 116 20.15 28.81 -32.64
C ASP A 116 21.53 28.74 -33.30
N ARG A 117 21.76 29.73 -34.14
CA ARG A 117 22.74 29.77 -35.21
C ARG A 117 23.64 30.98 -34.94
N THR A 118 24.71 30.79 -34.19
CA THR A 118 25.90 31.68 -34.13
C THR A 118 26.90 31.04 -33.16
N ARG A 119 28.22 30.96 -33.32
CA ARG A 119 29.17 31.59 -34.24
C ARG A 119 30.55 30.98 -33.94
N ARG A 120 31.20 30.40 -34.96
CA ARG A 120 32.66 30.26 -35.20
C ARG A 120 33.60 29.74 -34.09
N GLY A 121 34.38 28.71 -34.45
CA GLY A 121 35.59 28.34 -33.71
C GLY A 121 36.37 27.16 -34.29
N TYR A 122 36.93 27.34 -35.48
CA TYR A 122 38.12 26.68 -36.09
C TYR A 122 38.54 25.26 -35.67
N GLY A 123 38.54 24.38 -36.67
CA GLY A 123 39.72 23.57 -37.00
C GLY A 123 39.70 22.11 -36.54
N GLN A 124 39.28 21.20 -37.42
CA GLN A 124 40.05 19.98 -37.72
C GLN A 124 39.57 19.32 -39.03
N ALA A 125 40.53 18.70 -39.70
CA ALA A 125 40.54 18.33 -41.12
C ALA A 125 39.71 17.07 -41.46
N PRO A 126 39.32 16.88 -42.74
CA PRO A 126 38.47 15.79 -43.18
C PRO A 126 39.27 14.56 -43.64
N ARG A 127 38.79 13.35 -43.32
CA ARG A 127 39.17 12.12 -44.04
C ARG A 127 37.97 11.21 -44.32
N HIS A 128 37.67 11.15 -45.62
CA HIS A 128 37.27 10.01 -46.43
C HIS A 128 36.11 9.09 -46.00
N SER A 129 34.95 9.38 -46.60
CA SER A 129 34.14 8.49 -47.46
C SER A 129 34.37 6.97 -47.40
N HIS A 130 33.31 6.24 -47.06
CA HIS A 130 32.87 5.08 -47.86
C HIS A 130 31.35 5.08 -48.00
N ALA A 131 30.93 4.97 -49.26
CA ALA A 131 29.57 4.86 -49.76
C ALA A 131 29.06 3.41 -49.69
N HIS A 132 27.84 3.22 -50.21
CA HIS A 132 27.03 2.00 -50.40
C HIS A 132 25.88 1.91 -49.37
N THR A 133 24.59 1.83 -49.73
CA THR A 133 23.93 1.67 -51.05
C THR A 133 22.45 2.00 -50.87
N ALA A 134 21.85 2.57 -51.91
CA ALA A 134 20.42 2.85 -51.99
C ALA A 134 19.55 1.58 -52.03
N LYS A 135 18.34 1.67 -51.48
CA LYS A 135 17.16 0.91 -51.92
C LYS A 135 15.97 1.88 -52.05
N PRO A 136 15.19 1.82 -53.15
CA PRO A 136 14.05 2.70 -53.36
C PRO A 136 12.71 2.11 -52.86
N ASN A 137 11.83 3.03 -52.47
CA ASN A 137 10.35 3.07 -52.48
C ASN A 137 9.53 1.78 -52.31
N ASP A 138 8.53 1.88 -51.44
CA ASP A 138 7.13 1.76 -51.89
C ASP A 138 6.22 2.66 -51.04
N GLY A 139 5.40 3.45 -51.73
CA GLY A 139 4.52 4.45 -51.16
C GLY A 139 3.21 3.86 -50.64
N GLY A 140 2.75 4.40 -49.51
CA GLY A 140 1.36 4.31 -49.07
C GLY A 140 0.75 5.72 -49.04
N PRO A 141 -0.45 5.94 -49.59
CA PRO A 141 -0.98 7.28 -49.83
C PRO A 141 -1.35 8.00 -48.53
N GLN A 142 -0.92 9.26 -48.46
CA GLN A 142 -1.35 10.23 -47.47
C GLN A 142 -2.83 10.56 -47.68
N VAL A 143 -3.66 10.23 -46.69
CA VAL A 143 -4.93 10.95 -46.51
C VAL A 143 -4.61 12.13 -45.59
N ALA A 144 -4.39 13.28 -46.21
CA ALA A 144 -4.42 14.56 -45.53
C ALA A 144 -5.85 14.79 -45.03
N SER A 145 -6.03 14.81 -43.71
CA SER A 145 -7.14 15.55 -43.11
C SER A 145 -6.57 16.66 -42.25
N GLN A 146 -7.01 17.85 -42.61
CA GLN A 146 -6.57 19.12 -42.09
C GLN A 146 -7.10 19.38 -40.66
N ARG A 147 -6.36 20.24 -39.95
CA ARG A 147 -6.84 21.21 -38.95
C ARG A 147 -7.53 20.65 -37.69
N ARG A 148 -6.77 20.64 -36.60
CA ARG A 148 -7.08 21.41 -35.37
C ARG A 148 -5.85 21.39 -34.44
N PRO A 149 -5.42 22.53 -33.85
CA PRO A 149 -4.52 22.50 -32.71
C PRO A 149 -5.34 22.04 -31.50
N SER A 150 -5.30 20.75 -31.21
CA SER A 150 -5.83 20.21 -29.96
C SER A 150 -4.92 20.67 -28.84
N VAL A 151 -5.39 21.62 -28.05
CA VAL A 151 -4.91 21.90 -26.69
C VAL A 151 -5.13 20.62 -25.89
N ALA A 152 -4.23 19.65 -26.01
CA ALA A 152 -4.19 18.47 -25.18
C ALA A 152 -3.59 18.89 -23.84
N GLY A 153 -4.43 19.50 -23.00
CA GLY A 153 -4.14 19.66 -21.59
C GLY A 153 -3.73 18.31 -21.01
N ASN A 154 -2.67 18.31 -20.21
CA ASN A 154 -2.15 17.15 -19.50
C ASN A 154 -3.30 16.40 -18.81
N ARG A 155 -3.78 15.33 -19.43
CA ARG A 155 -4.75 14.43 -18.80
C ARG A 155 -4.00 13.74 -17.66
N PRO A 156 -4.44 13.89 -16.40
CA PRO A 156 -3.77 13.26 -15.28
C PRO A 156 -3.75 11.74 -15.47
N THR A 157 -2.66 11.11 -15.05
CA THR A 157 -2.51 9.67 -15.13
C THR A 157 -3.48 8.98 -14.16
N SER A 158 -3.87 7.73 -14.44
CA SER A 158 -4.76 6.95 -13.55
C SER A 158 -4.27 6.94 -12.09
N SER A 159 -2.96 6.82 -11.89
CA SER A 159 -2.33 6.86 -10.57
C SER A 159 -2.53 8.21 -9.87
N GLN A 160 -2.50 9.31 -10.62
CA GLN A 160 -2.68 10.65 -10.07
C GLN A 160 -4.14 10.86 -9.65
N ILE A 161 -5.09 10.37 -10.45
CA ILE A 161 -6.51 10.40 -10.12
C ILE A 161 -6.79 9.59 -8.84
N GLU A 162 -6.21 8.40 -8.71
CA GLU A 162 -6.36 7.58 -7.49
C GLU A 162 -5.79 8.27 -6.25
N THR A 163 -4.60 8.88 -6.35
CA THR A 163 -4.00 9.61 -5.22
C THR A 163 -4.83 10.81 -4.80
N GLU A 164 -5.36 11.57 -5.76
CA GLU A 164 -6.21 12.73 -5.47
C GLU A 164 -7.54 12.29 -4.85
N PHE A 165 -8.14 11.19 -5.34
CA PHE A 165 -9.37 10.64 -4.79
C PHE A 165 -9.22 10.18 -3.34
N ILE A 166 -8.14 9.45 -3.02
CA ILE A 166 -7.84 9.01 -1.65
C ILE A 166 -7.63 10.22 -0.73
N GLN A 167 -6.91 11.24 -1.22
CA GLN A 167 -6.67 12.47 -0.47
C GLN A 167 -7.98 13.22 -0.17
N ASP A 168 -8.87 13.34 -1.15
CA ASP A 168 -10.17 13.99 -0.97
C ASP A 168 -11.03 13.22 0.06
N GLN A 169 -11.03 11.88 0.05
CA GLN A 169 -11.72 11.08 1.07
C GLN A 169 -11.18 11.31 2.49
N ILE A 170 -9.85 11.36 2.65
CA ILE A 170 -9.23 11.65 3.95
C ILE A 170 -9.63 13.05 4.43
N MET A 171 -9.61 14.04 3.54
CA MET A 171 -9.97 15.41 3.87
C MET A 171 -11.44 15.56 4.27
N MET A 172 -12.35 14.83 3.61
CA MET A 172 -13.76 14.80 3.99
C MET A 172 -13.97 14.21 5.39
N HIS A 173 -13.21 13.18 5.76
CA HIS A 173 -13.28 12.58 7.10
C HIS A 173 -12.69 13.50 8.19
N LEU A 174 -11.62 14.24 7.89
CA LEU A 174 -10.98 15.14 8.84
C LEU A 174 -11.72 16.47 9.03
N TYR A 175 -12.43 16.94 8.00
CA TYR A 175 -13.10 18.24 7.99
C TYR A 175 -14.55 18.16 7.49
N PRO A 176 -15.47 17.50 8.22
CA PRO A 176 -16.85 17.30 7.77
C PRO A 176 -17.64 18.62 7.58
N GLU A 177 -17.25 19.69 8.28
CA GLU A 177 -17.87 21.01 8.15
C GLU A 177 -17.47 21.74 6.86
N ARG A 178 -16.34 21.36 6.26
CA ARG A 178 -15.92 21.88 4.97
C ARG A 178 -16.59 21.00 3.91
N ARG A 179 -17.54 21.56 3.17
CA ARG A 179 -18.15 20.90 2.00
C ARG A 179 -17.12 20.74 0.88
N ILE A 180 -16.20 19.79 1.05
CA ILE A 180 -15.18 19.46 0.06
C ILE A 180 -15.86 18.64 -1.02
N GLN A 181 -15.90 19.18 -2.24
CA GLN A 181 -16.39 18.43 -3.39
C GLN A 181 -15.24 17.61 -3.98
N PRO A 182 -15.45 16.31 -4.24
CA PRO A 182 -14.44 15.49 -4.89
C PRO A 182 -14.18 16.01 -6.30
N ARG A 183 -12.90 16.10 -6.68
CA ARG A 183 -12.51 16.67 -7.99
C ARG A 183 -12.81 15.75 -9.17
N TRP A 184 -13.04 14.46 -8.90
CA TRP A 184 -13.27 13.42 -9.88
C TRP A 184 -14.54 12.65 -9.49
N ILE A 185 -15.57 12.70 -10.35
CA ILE A 185 -16.86 12.00 -10.22
C ILE A 185 -17.07 11.13 -11.45
#